data_AF-A0A1W6QX99-F1
#
_entry.id   AF-A0A1W6QX99-F1
#
_cell.length_a   1.000
_cell.length_b   1.000
_cell.length_c   1.000
_cell.angle_alpha   90.00
_cell.angle_beta   90.00
_cell.angle_gamma   90.00
#
_symmetry.space_group_name_H-M   'P 1'
#
loop_
_entity.id
_entity.type
_entity.pdbx_description
1 polymer ?
#
loop_
_entity_poly.entity_id
_entity_poly.type
_entity_poly.pdbx_seq_one_letter_code
_entity_poly.pdbx_strand_id
1 'polypeptide(L)'
;MHMSQFYRDISKVEKKIRRVSIRQLKAYFYLFIISVVLVGEVFLLPTWAFYLAAIVTALLLVPYPVLLLLNRWREVRRRIELYFLYEERIYTTNQIRRVAANEFTQDKSVHETDSI
;
A
#
# COMPACT_ATOMS: atom_id res chain seq x y z
N MET A 1 -18.25 -23.45 -23.36
CA MET A 1 -16.99 -23.27 -22.61
C MET A 1 -16.59 -21.80 -22.65
N HIS A 2 -16.89 -21.03 -21.60
CA HIS A 2 -16.35 -19.67 -21.45
C HIS A 2 -14.99 -19.79 -20.76
N MET A 3 -13.92 -19.63 -21.53
CA MET A 3 -12.55 -19.57 -21.00
C MET A 3 -12.42 -18.24 -20.25
N SER A 4 -12.36 -18.28 -18.91
CA SER A 4 -12.12 -17.09 -18.10
C SER A 4 -10.83 -16.44 -18.57
N GLN A 5 -10.91 -15.27 -19.17
CA GLN A 5 -9.75 -14.50 -19.57
C GLN A 5 -9.04 -14.07 -18.28
N PHE A 6 -8.01 -14.81 -17.89
CA PHE A 6 -7.09 -14.38 -16.85
C PHE A 6 -6.37 -13.13 -17.37
N TYR A 7 -6.94 -11.96 -17.10
CA TYR A 7 -6.26 -10.69 -17.32
C TYR A 7 -4.97 -10.73 -16.51
N ARG A 8 -3.84 -10.70 -17.22
CA ARG A 8 -2.52 -10.60 -16.60
C ARG A 8 -2.53 -9.34 -15.76
N ASP A 9 -2.40 -9.48 -14.44
CA ASP A 9 -2.59 -8.38 -13.50
C ASP A 9 -1.47 -7.35 -13.63
N ILE A 10 -1.66 -6.39 -14.53
CA ILE A 10 -0.68 -5.37 -14.92
C ILE A 10 -0.45 -4.37 -13.76
N SER A 11 -1.34 -4.36 -12.76
CA SER A 11 -1.23 -3.54 -11.55
C SER A 11 0.03 -3.83 -10.72
N LYS A 12 0.59 -5.04 -10.87
CA LYS A 12 1.81 -5.47 -10.18
C LYS A 12 3.10 -5.09 -10.91
N VAL A 13 3.02 -4.67 -12.17
CA VAL A 13 4.20 -4.36 -12.99
C VAL A 13 4.54 -2.88 -12.86
N GLU A 14 5.66 -2.58 -12.20
CA GLU A 14 6.18 -1.21 -12.14
C GLU A 14 6.62 -0.73 -13.52
N LYS A 15 6.09 0.43 -13.95
CA LYS A 15 6.61 1.15 -15.11
C LYS A 15 8.02 1.66 -14.79
N LYS A 16 9.03 1.01 -15.38
CA LYS A 16 10.44 1.42 -15.32
C LYS A 16 10.78 2.22 -16.56
N ILE A 17 11.33 3.41 -16.38
CA ILE A 17 11.90 4.21 -17.46
C ILE A 17 13.42 4.08 -17.32
N ARG A 18 14.07 3.42 -18.29
CA ARG A 18 15.53 3.39 -18.42
C ARG A 18 16.27 3.01 -17.11
N ARG A 19 15.79 1.95 -16.42
CA ARG A 19 16.18 1.42 -15.08
C ARG A 19 15.57 2.10 -13.84
N VAL A 20 15.10 3.34 -13.91
CA VAL A 20 14.52 4.02 -12.75
C VAL A 20 13.01 3.81 -12.72
N SER A 21 12.49 3.35 -11.59
CA SER A 21 11.04 3.25 -11.37
C SER A 21 10.45 4.65 -11.24
N ILE A 22 9.28 4.91 -11.81
CA ILE A 22 8.55 6.18 -11.61
C ILE A 22 8.37 6.47 -10.11
N ARG A 23 8.26 5.42 -9.27
CA ARG A 23 8.22 5.56 -7.81
C ARG A 23 9.51 6.17 -7.23
N GLN A 24 10.66 5.68 -7.68
CA GLN A 24 11.95 6.18 -7.23
C GLN A 24 12.14 7.64 -7.66
N LEU A 25 11.75 7.98 -8.89
CA LEU A 25 11.77 9.36 -9.38
C LEU A 25 10.91 10.28 -8.50
N LYS A 26 9.68 9.84 -8.16
CA LYS A 26 8.81 10.58 -7.23
C LYS A 26 9.45 10.75 -5.86
N ALA A 27 10.06 9.70 -5.32
CA ALA A 27 10.71 9.76 -4.03
C ALA A 27 11.88 10.76 -4.02
N TYR A 28 12.73 10.74 -5.04
CA TYR A 28 13.81 11.72 -5.19
C TYR A 28 13.29 13.15 -5.32
N PHE A 29 12.19 13.35 -6.06
CA PHE A 29 11.56 14.66 -6.17
C PHE A 29 11.06 15.18 -4.81
N TYR A 30 10.42 14.33 -4.00
CA TYR A 30 10.00 14.70 -2.64
C TYR A 30 11.19 14.98 -1.72
N LEU A 31 12.26 14.17 -1.77
CA LEU A 31 13.47 14.43 -1.00
C LEU A 31 14.13 15.76 -1.39
N PHE A 32 14.13 16.09 -2.68
CA PHE A 32 14.60 17.38 -3.17
C PHE A 32 13.80 18.53 -2.56
N ILE A 33 12.47 18.47 -2.58
CA ILE A 33 11.62 19.50 -1.97
C ILE A 33 11.92 19.64 -0.46
N ILE A 34 12.02 18.52 0.27
CA ILE A 34 12.32 18.55 1.70
C ILE A 34 13.68 19.20 1.95
N SER A 35 14.69 18.89 1.12
CA SER A 35 16.01 19.51 1.24
C SER A 35 15.97 21.02 1.04
N VAL A 36 15.17 21.51 0.09
CA VAL A 36 14.98 22.96 -0.14
C VAL A 36 14.31 23.61 1.06
N VAL A 37 13.30 22.96 1.64
CA VAL A 37 12.62 23.46 2.85
C VAL A 37 13.60 23.54 4.02
N LEU A 38 14.38 22.49 4.29
CA LEU A 38 15.38 22.49 5.37
C LEU A 38 16.45 23.57 5.19
N VAL A 39 16.93 23.76 3.96
CA VAL A 39 17.87 24.85 3.66
C VAL A 39 17.23 26.21 3.94
N GLY A 40 15.97 26.41 3.56
CA GLY A 40 15.21 27.62 3.88
C GLY A 40 15.07 27.84 5.39
N GLU A 41 14.78 26.78 6.15
CA GLU A 41 14.66 26.85 7.61
C GLU A 41 15.97 27.29 8.29
N VAL A 42 17.13 26.86 7.79
CA VAL A 42 18.45 27.27 8.32
C VAL A 42 18.65 28.79 8.24
N PHE A 43 18.16 29.43 7.17
CA PHE A 43 18.32 30.88 6.99
C PHE A 43 17.28 31.70 7.78
N LEU A 44 16.10 31.14 8.05
CA LEU A 44 14.98 31.84 8.67
C LEU A 44 14.95 31.72 10.20
N LEU A 45 15.43 30.61 10.75
CA LEU A 45 15.27 30.28 12.16
C LEU A 45 16.58 30.39 12.94
N PRO A 46 16.53 30.84 14.21
CA PRO A 46 17.67 30.74 15.11
C PRO A 46 17.98 29.26 15.41
N THR A 47 19.24 28.97 15.74
CA THR A 47 19.80 27.60 15.81
C THR A 47 18.99 26.62 16.66
N TRP A 48 18.44 27.07 17.79
CA TRP A 48 17.64 26.24 18.69
C TRP A 48 16.24 25.91 18.12
N ALA A 49 15.60 26.87 17.47
CA ALA A 49 14.30 26.68 16.82
C ALA A 49 14.43 25.82 15.57
N PHE A 50 15.55 25.94 14.84
CA PHE A 50 15.87 25.07 13.71
C PHE A 50 15.92 23.60 14.12
N TYR A 51 16.59 23.24 15.23
CA TYR A 51 16.66 21.83 15.64
C TYR A 51 15.28 21.24 15.96
N LEU A 52 14.40 22.00 16.62
CA LEU A 52 13.03 21.57 16.88
C LEU A 52 12.22 21.42 15.58
N ALA A 53 12.27 22.43 14.70
CA ALA A 53 11.59 22.40 13.42
C ALA A 53 12.08 21.23 12.54
N ALA A 54 13.39 21.03 12.45
CA ALA A 54 14.02 19.98 11.67
C ALA A 54 13.60 18.57 12.14
N ILE A 55 13.46 18.35 13.45
CA ILE A 55 12.98 17.06 13.98
C ILE A 55 11.53 16.82 13.54
N VAL A 56 10.68 17.84 13.65
CA VAL A 56 9.26 17.74 13.29
C VAL A 56 9.11 17.54 11.78
N THR A 57 9.83 18.29 10.97
CA THR A 57 9.80 18.14 9.50
C THR A 57 10.37 16.78 9.07
N ALA A 58 11.44 16.31 9.72
CA ALA A 58 11.98 14.98 9.46
C ALA A 58 10.93 13.91 9.77
N LEU A 59 10.27 13.96 10.92
CA LEU A 59 9.31 12.94 11.34
C LEU A 59 8.05 12.92 10.47
N LEU A 60 7.60 14.07 9.97
CA LEU A 60 6.39 14.15 9.15
C LEU A 60 6.65 13.88 7.67
N LEU A 61 7.73 14.43 7.11
CA LEU A 61 7.92 14.49 5.66
C LEU A 61 8.87 13.41 5.12
N VAL A 62 9.84 12.93 5.91
CA VAL A 62 10.84 11.95 5.46
C VAL A 62 10.31 10.51 5.37
N PRO A 63 9.41 10.01 6.24
CA PRO A 63 8.98 8.61 6.17
C PRO A 63 8.32 8.25 4.83
N TYR A 64 7.52 9.15 4.26
CA TYR A 64 6.82 8.91 3.00
C TYR A 64 7.77 8.61 1.82
N PRO A 65 8.72 9.49 1.43
CA PRO A 65 9.66 9.21 0.35
C PRO A 65 10.60 8.03 0.66
N VAL A 66 11.00 7.83 1.93
CA VAL A 66 11.82 6.67 2.32
C VAL A 66 11.05 5.36 2.12
N LEU A 67 9.79 5.29 2.53
CA LEU A 67 8.94 4.12 2.30
C LEU A 67 8.63 3.88 0.82
N LEU A 68 8.59 4.94 0.01
CA LEU A 68 8.51 4.83 -1.45
C LEU A 68 9.80 4.24 -2.04
N LEU A 69 10.99 4.66 -1.60
CA LEU A 69 12.26 4.07 -2.06
C LEU A 69 12.35 2.59 -1.71
N LEU A 70 11.95 2.22 -0.49
CA LEU A 70 11.98 0.85 0.02
C LEU A 70 10.88 -0.05 -0.58
N ASN A 71 9.98 0.47 -1.41
CA ASN A 71 8.79 -0.24 -1.91
C ASN A 71 7.83 -0.74 -0.80
N ARG A 72 7.99 -0.28 0.45
CA ARG A 72 7.16 -0.70 1.59
C ARG A 72 5.93 0.17 1.79
N TRP A 73 5.82 1.29 1.06
CA TRP A 73 4.67 2.19 1.18
C TRP A 73 3.32 1.48 1.01
N ARG A 74 3.21 0.53 0.07
CA ARG A 74 1.96 -0.24 -0.14
C ARG A 74 1.62 -1.10 1.06
N GLU A 75 2.61 -1.73 1.70
CA GLU A 75 2.42 -2.58 2.88
C GLU A 75 2.03 -1.75 4.10
N VAL A 76 2.70 -0.61 4.31
CA VAL A 76 2.40 0.31 5.40
C VAL A 76 1.00 0.90 5.22
N ARG A 77 0.67 1.38 4.02
CA ARG A 77 -0.67 1.87 3.70
C ARG A 77 -1.73 0.79 3.94
N ARG A 78 -1.49 -0.43 3.47
CA ARG A 78 -2.40 -1.56 3.70
C ARG A 78 -2.54 -1.85 5.19
N ARG A 79 -1.46 -1.85 5.98
CA ARG A 79 -1.53 -2.07 7.42
C ARG A 79 -2.37 -1.00 8.12
N ILE A 80 -2.16 0.26 7.78
CA ILE A 80 -2.94 1.40 8.30
C ILE A 80 -4.41 1.22 7.92
N GLU A 81 -4.68 0.94 6.65
CA GLU A 81 -6.03 0.72 6.12
C GLU A 81 -6.72 -0.46 6.80
N LEU A 82 -6.02 -1.57 7.03
CA LEU A 82 -6.54 -2.72 7.77
C LEU A 82 -6.83 -2.36 9.23
N TYR A 83 -5.95 -1.61 9.88
CA TYR A 83 -6.16 -1.18 11.26
C TYR A 83 -7.44 -0.36 11.38
N PHE A 84 -7.64 0.66 10.53
CA PHE A 84 -8.86 1.48 10.58
C PHE A 84 -10.12 0.78 10.05
N LEU A 85 -10.05 0.04 8.93
CA LEU A 85 -11.23 -0.61 8.33
C LEU A 85 -11.70 -1.86 9.08
N TYR A 86 -10.81 -2.66 9.65
CA TYR A 86 -11.22 -3.89 10.35
C TYR A 86 -11.61 -3.64 11.81
N GLU A 87 -11.12 -2.56 12.42
CA GLU A 87 -11.63 -2.09 13.72
C GLU A 87 -13.14 -1.82 13.66
N GLU A 88 -13.64 -1.27 12.53
CA GLU A 88 -15.08 -1.08 12.31
C GLU A 88 -15.83 -2.40 12.00
N ARG A 89 -15.19 -3.39 11.38
CA ARG A 89 -15.84 -4.66 10.99
C ARG A 89 -15.95 -5.68 12.11
N ILE A 90 -15.17 -5.60 13.19
CA ILE A 90 -15.36 -6.49 14.36
C ILE A 90 -16.80 -6.38 14.88
N TYR A 91 -17.38 -5.18 14.84
CA TYR A 91 -18.78 -4.95 15.22
C TYR A 91 -19.81 -5.52 14.21
N THR A 92 -19.47 -5.63 12.92
CA THR A 92 -20.36 -6.16 11.87
C THR A 92 -20.22 -7.68 11.63
N THR A 93 -19.14 -8.31 12.10
CA THR A 93 -18.82 -9.73 11.84
C THR A 93 -19.82 -10.71 12.47
N ASN A 94 -20.64 -10.26 13.43
CA ASN A 94 -21.75 -11.06 13.97
C ASN A 94 -22.88 -11.33 12.96
N GLN A 95 -22.80 -10.80 11.73
CA GLN A 95 -23.82 -10.98 10.68
C GLN A 95 -23.39 -11.87 9.50
N ILE A 96 -22.25 -12.58 9.58
CA ILE A 96 -21.88 -13.53 8.51
C ILE A 96 -22.87 -14.71 8.53
N ARG A 97 -23.80 -14.71 7.56
CA ARG A 97 -24.74 -15.80 7.30
C ARG A 97 -23.95 -17.09 7.04
N ARG A 98 -24.07 -18.07 7.94
CA ARG A 98 -23.56 -19.43 7.71
C ARG A 98 -24.41 -20.06 6.61
N VAL A 99 -23.80 -20.28 5.44
CA VAL A 99 -24.42 -21.05 4.35
C VAL A 99 -24.48 -22.51 4.80
N ALA A 100 -25.67 -23.06 4.95
CA ALA A 100 -25.87 -24.44 5.33
C ALA A 100 -25.58 -25.37 4.14
N ALA A 101 -25.11 -26.60 4.42
CA ALA A 101 -24.68 -27.56 3.41
C ALA A 101 -25.77 -27.90 2.36
N ASN A 102 -27.03 -27.65 2.68
CA ASN A 102 -28.20 -27.82 1.82
C ASN A 102 -28.39 -26.73 0.76
N GLU A 103 -27.66 -25.61 0.83
CA GLU A 103 -27.68 -24.56 -0.20
C GLU A 103 -26.74 -24.89 -1.38
N PHE A 104 -25.96 -25.97 -1.29
CA PHE A 104 -25.10 -26.45 -2.37
C PHE A 104 -25.85 -27.48 -3.21
N THR A 105 -26.36 -27.09 -4.38
CA THR A 105 -26.82 -28.05 -5.40
C THR A 105 -25.60 -28.61 -6.12
N GLN A 106 -25.25 -29.86 -5.83
CA GLN A 106 -24.20 -30.59 -6.53
C GLN A 106 -24.63 -30.80 -7.99
N ASP A 107 -23.87 -30.23 -8.93
CA ASP A 107 -24.13 -30.41 -10.35
C ASP A 107 -23.84 -31.88 -10.72
N LYS A 108 -24.84 -32.61 -11.22
CA LYS A 108 -24.77 -34.06 -11.47
C LYS A 108 -23.77 -34.45 -12.57
N SER A 109 -23.13 -33.48 -13.20
CA SER A 109 -22.20 -33.65 -14.32
C SER A 109 -20.72 -33.75 -13.93
N VAL A 110 -20.37 -33.50 -12.67
CA VAL A 110 -18.98 -33.62 -12.20
C VAL A 110 -18.81 -34.95 -11.45
N HIS A 111 -18.39 -35.97 -12.19
CA HIS A 111 -17.82 -37.17 -11.61
C HIS A 111 -16.36 -36.89 -11.27
N GLU A 112 -16.05 -36.75 -9.98
CA GLU A 112 -14.69 -36.95 -9.48
C GLU A 112 -14.37 -38.45 -9.57
N THR A 113 -14.06 -38.91 -10.78
CA THR A 113 -13.42 -40.21 -10.98
C THR A 113 -12.11 -39.94 -11.68
N ASP A 114 -11.10 -39.52 -10.91
CA ASP A 114 -9.72 -39.75 -11.30
C ASP A 114 -9.40 -41.17 -10.81
N SER A 115 -9.28 -42.10 -11.76
CA SER A 115 -8.88 -43.48 -11.48
C SER A 115 -7.48 -43.51 -10.87
N ILE A 116 -7.34 -44.22 -9.74
CA ILE A 116 -6.04 -44.55 -9.10
C ILE A 116 -5.17 -45.35 -10.06
#